data_AF-A0A971BA02-F1
#
_entry.id   AF-A0A971BA02-F1
#
_cell.length_a   1.000
_cell.length_b   1.000
_cell.length_c   1.000
_cell.angle_alpha   90.00
_cell.angle_beta   90.00
_cell.angle_gamma   90.00
#
_symmetry.space_group_name_H-M   'P 1'
#
loop_
_entity.id
_entity.type
_entity.pdbx_description
1 polymer ?
#
loop_
_entity_poly.entity_id
_entity_poly.type
_entity_poly.pdbx_seq_one_letter_code
_entity_poly.pdbx_strand_id
1 'polypeptide(L)'
;MKTQSNQQNPKQGSTAKTIFLKVIPLVLTAWLAIYTLTMGIAVHKQVKAFQSQGNQGGDTLSWSSEEWQLLKDKTFLEARIALAGDDSIAMTIDFQDSIIRLETKGVVLREVKFGKVEISRFFKALKPLSYAALFSKPFMITEIEGSIVKEPIQVKKAPRDSTEAAQNITTVDTSRVEFVEWHLQLDSVFVVSFVQSERSFGQIDWPTLKYRLSRNYQTFAETNRDLLRFRLPAYQPEVTLFIPGKETKSFYRALPPNGKVALKF
;
A
#
# COMPACT_ATOMS: atom_id res chain seq x y z
N MET A 1 -14.77 46.22 -63.35
CA MET A 1 -14.24 46.54 -62.00
C MET A 1 -14.72 45.44 -61.05
N LYS A 2 -13.78 44.70 -60.44
CA LYS A 2 -14.06 43.68 -59.43
C LYS A 2 -14.03 44.34 -58.05
N THR A 3 -15.09 44.18 -57.27
CA THR A 3 -15.05 44.47 -55.83
C THR A 3 -15.74 43.35 -55.07
N GLN A 4 -15.05 42.97 -53.99
CA GLN A 4 -15.23 41.89 -53.03
C GLN A 4 -16.64 41.72 -52.45
N SER A 5 -16.98 40.49 -52.06
CA SER A 5 -17.42 40.25 -50.67
C SER A 5 -17.13 38.81 -50.26
N ASN A 6 -16.12 38.69 -49.41
CA ASN A 6 -15.83 37.52 -48.60
C ASN A 6 -16.30 37.88 -47.19
N GLN A 7 -17.39 37.31 -46.70
CA GLN A 7 -17.81 37.37 -45.29
C GLN A 7 -18.43 36.02 -44.92
N GLN A 8 -17.63 35.16 -44.27
CA GLN A 8 -17.53 35.01 -42.81
C GLN A 8 -18.65 34.15 -42.23
N ASN A 9 -18.27 32.97 -41.79
CA ASN A 9 -19.06 31.99 -41.06
C ASN A 9 -18.69 32.13 -39.56
N PRO A 10 -19.46 32.82 -38.70
CA PRO A 10 -19.14 32.90 -37.28
C PRO A 10 -20.04 31.93 -36.50
N LYS A 11 -19.44 31.17 -35.56
CA LYS A 11 -20.03 30.64 -34.29
C LYS A 11 -19.61 29.21 -33.89
N GLN A 12 -18.79 28.48 -34.64
CA GLN A 12 -18.34 27.15 -34.17
C GLN A 12 -17.20 27.20 -33.13
N GLY A 13 -16.39 28.25 -33.09
CA GLY A 13 -15.24 28.35 -32.17
C GLY A 13 -15.57 28.77 -30.72
N SER A 14 -16.73 29.37 -30.46
CA SER A 14 -17.10 29.89 -29.14
C SER A 14 -17.76 28.83 -28.25
N THR A 15 -18.60 27.98 -28.83
CA THR A 15 -19.23 26.85 -28.15
C THR A 15 -18.23 25.76 -27.82
N ALA A 16 -17.31 25.41 -28.74
CA ALA A 16 -16.23 24.47 -28.44
C ALA A 16 -15.30 24.96 -27.32
N LYS A 17 -14.95 26.25 -27.30
CA LYS A 17 -14.16 26.84 -26.21
C LYS A 17 -14.90 26.86 -24.88
N THR A 18 -16.20 27.14 -24.86
CA THR A 18 -16.99 27.12 -23.61
C THR A 18 -17.25 25.71 -23.09
N ILE A 19 -17.44 24.72 -23.96
CA ILE A 19 -17.53 23.30 -23.58
C ILE A 19 -16.20 22.83 -22.96
N PHE A 20 -15.08 23.11 -23.62
CA PHE A 20 -13.77 22.68 -23.12
C PHE A 20 -13.36 23.39 -21.82
N LEU A 21 -13.65 24.69 -21.71
CA LEU A 21 -13.20 25.51 -20.57
C LEU A 21 -14.14 25.44 -19.35
N LYS A 22 -15.43 25.14 -19.52
CA LYS A 22 -16.41 25.14 -18.42
C LYS A 22 -17.08 23.80 -18.17
N VAL A 23 -17.46 23.06 -19.23
CA VAL A 23 -18.24 21.81 -19.06
C VAL A 23 -17.34 20.65 -18.63
N ILE A 24 -16.19 20.47 -19.28
CA ILE A 24 -15.23 19.42 -18.90
C ILE A 24 -14.80 19.52 -17.44
N PRO A 25 -14.33 20.68 -16.93
CA PRO A 25 -13.93 20.78 -15.53
C PRO A 25 -15.12 20.58 -14.58
N LEU A 26 -16.33 21.03 -14.94
CA LEU A 26 -17.54 20.80 -14.12
C LEU A 26 -17.89 19.32 -14.00
N VAL A 27 -17.82 18.58 -15.11
CA VAL A 27 -18.08 17.12 -15.10
C VAL A 27 -17.01 16.39 -14.30
N LEU A 28 -15.73 16.78 -14.44
CA LEU A 28 -14.64 16.20 -13.68
C LEU A 28 -14.76 16.46 -12.17
N THR A 29 -15.13 17.68 -11.77
CA THR A 29 -15.32 18.00 -10.34
C THR A 29 -16.53 17.27 -9.76
N ALA A 30 -17.63 17.16 -10.51
CA ALA A 30 -18.79 16.38 -10.09
C ALA A 30 -18.45 14.88 -9.96
N TRP A 31 -17.69 14.32 -10.91
CA TRP A 31 -17.21 12.94 -10.83
C TRP A 31 -16.32 12.70 -9.61
N LEU A 32 -15.39 13.63 -9.33
CA LEU A 32 -14.52 13.55 -8.16
C LEU A 32 -15.32 13.64 -6.85
N ALA A 33 -16.35 14.47 -6.79
CA ALA A 33 -17.26 14.55 -5.65
C ALA A 33 -18.00 13.21 -5.43
N ILE A 34 -18.54 12.60 -6.49
CA ILE A 34 -19.20 11.29 -6.40
C ILE A 34 -18.22 10.20 -5.96
N TYR A 35 -17.01 10.19 -6.51
CA TYR A 35 -15.96 9.25 -6.15
C TYR A 35 -15.60 9.35 -4.66
N THR A 36 -15.39 10.55 -4.14
CA THR A 36 -15.04 10.76 -2.73
C THR A 36 -16.17 10.38 -1.78
N LEU A 37 -17.43 10.70 -2.12
CA LEU A 37 -18.60 10.33 -1.33
C LEU A 37 -18.79 8.81 -1.28
N THR A 38 -18.74 8.14 -2.43
CA THR A 38 -18.92 6.68 -2.52
C THR A 38 -17.81 5.93 -1.79
N MET A 39 -16.55 6.37 -1.90
CA MET A 39 -15.45 5.81 -1.12
C MET A 39 -15.64 6.03 0.38
N GLY A 40 -16.14 7.20 0.80
CA GLY A 40 -16.52 7.47 2.18
C GLY A 40 -17.54 6.45 2.69
N ILE A 41 -18.61 6.19 1.94
CA ILE A 41 -19.63 5.21 2.29
C ILE A 41 -19.05 3.79 2.31
N ALA A 42 -18.18 3.45 1.36
CA ALA A 42 -17.53 2.14 1.29
C ALA A 42 -16.68 1.86 2.54
N VAL A 43 -15.92 2.85 3.03
CA VAL A 43 -15.17 2.75 4.30
C VAL A 43 -16.12 2.46 5.46
N HIS A 44 -17.21 3.21 5.60
CA HIS A 44 -18.16 3.00 6.70
C HIS A 44 -18.82 1.62 6.64
N LYS A 45 -19.18 1.16 5.43
CA LYS A 45 -19.72 -0.18 5.21
C LYS A 45 -18.72 -1.26 5.62
N GLN A 46 -17.45 -1.11 5.25
CA GLN A 46 -16.39 -2.05 5.61
C GLN A 46 -16.17 -2.09 7.12
N VAL A 47 -16.07 -0.93 7.77
CA VAL A 47 -15.97 -0.83 9.24
C VAL A 47 -17.14 -1.53 9.91
N LYS A 48 -18.38 -1.30 9.43
CA LYS A 48 -19.57 -1.95 9.98
C LYS A 48 -19.54 -3.47 9.81
N ALA A 49 -19.07 -3.98 8.67
CA ALA A 49 -18.94 -5.41 8.42
C ALA A 49 -17.99 -6.07 9.43
N PHE A 50 -16.79 -5.51 9.63
CA PHE A 50 -15.84 -6.03 10.61
C PHE A 50 -16.33 -5.88 12.05
N GLN A 51 -17.00 -4.76 12.37
CA GLN A 51 -17.59 -4.58 13.69
C GLN A 51 -18.69 -5.60 13.97
N SER A 52 -19.52 -5.96 12.99
CA SER A 52 -20.54 -7.00 13.20
C SER A 52 -19.94 -8.40 13.42
N GLN A 53 -18.77 -8.69 12.85
CA GLN A 53 -18.10 -9.98 13.02
C GLN A 53 -17.46 -10.12 14.42
N GLY A 54 -16.84 -9.04 14.92
CA GLY A 54 -16.20 -9.04 16.23
C GLY A 54 -17.14 -8.80 17.42
N ASN A 55 -18.43 -8.57 17.18
CA ASN A 55 -19.33 -8.02 18.20
C ASN A 55 -20.64 -8.83 18.28
N GLN A 56 -20.54 -10.08 18.75
CA GLN A 56 -21.73 -10.90 19.03
C GLN A 56 -22.48 -10.47 20.32
N GLY A 57 -21.89 -9.58 21.14
CA GLY A 57 -22.49 -9.12 22.40
C GLY A 57 -22.80 -7.62 22.49
N GLY A 58 -22.41 -6.81 21.50
CA GLY A 58 -22.51 -5.35 21.58
C GLY A 58 -21.49 -4.76 22.57
N ASP A 59 -20.53 -4.00 22.06
CA ASP A 59 -19.57 -3.25 22.87
C ASP A 59 -20.31 -2.08 23.52
N THR A 60 -20.90 -2.35 24.69
CA THR A 60 -21.66 -1.42 25.53
C THR A 60 -20.77 -0.75 26.57
N LEU A 61 -19.50 -1.17 26.66
CA LEU A 61 -18.55 -0.64 27.61
C LEU A 61 -17.96 0.66 27.08
N SER A 62 -17.97 1.69 27.92
CA SER A 62 -17.23 2.92 27.67
C SER A 62 -15.79 2.71 28.14
N TRP A 63 -14.87 2.55 27.20
CA TRP A 63 -13.45 2.39 27.49
C TRP A 63 -12.79 3.76 27.72
N SER A 64 -12.03 3.90 28.81
CA SER A 64 -11.11 5.03 28.98
C SER A 64 -9.96 4.96 27.97
N SER A 65 -9.27 6.08 27.76
CA SER A 65 -8.11 6.14 26.87
C SER A 65 -6.98 5.20 27.30
N GLU A 66 -6.79 5.04 28.61
CA GLU A 66 -5.74 4.19 29.18
C GLU A 66 -6.06 2.70 28.98
N GLU A 67 -7.30 2.29 29.30
CA GLU A 67 -7.75 0.91 29.04
C GLU A 67 -7.69 0.57 27.55
N TRP A 68 -7.95 1.55 26.69
CA TRP A 68 -7.86 1.35 25.25
C TRP A 68 -6.42 1.10 24.79
N GLN A 69 -5.45 1.83 25.35
CA GLN A 69 -4.04 1.59 25.09
C GLN A 69 -3.57 0.23 25.62
N LEU A 70 -3.97 -0.12 26.84
CA LEU A 70 -3.67 -1.43 27.43
C LEU A 70 -4.26 -2.59 26.61
N LEU A 71 -5.45 -2.42 26.05
CA LEU A 71 -6.06 -3.41 25.17
C LEU A 71 -5.25 -3.56 23.86
N LYS A 72 -4.78 -2.47 23.27
CA LYS A 72 -3.90 -2.51 22.09
C LYS A 72 -2.58 -3.21 22.37
N ASP A 73 -1.96 -2.93 23.52
CA ASP A 73 -0.72 -3.59 23.93
C ASP A 73 -0.94 -5.08 24.17
N LYS A 74 -1.99 -5.44 24.91
CA LYS A 74 -2.37 -6.82 25.15
C LYS A 74 -2.60 -7.59 23.85
N THR A 75 -3.41 -7.05 22.94
CA THR A 75 -3.75 -7.70 21.67
C THR A 75 -2.54 -7.87 20.77
N PHE A 76 -1.65 -6.88 20.73
CA PHE A 76 -0.39 -6.98 20.01
C PHE A 76 0.53 -8.06 20.60
N LEU A 77 0.63 -8.15 21.93
CA LEU A 77 1.39 -9.20 22.60
C LEU A 77 0.80 -10.60 22.34
N GLU A 78 -0.52 -10.75 22.33
CA GLU A 78 -1.19 -12.01 21.97
C GLU A 78 -0.83 -12.45 20.54
N ALA A 79 -0.89 -11.53 19.57
CA ALA A 79 -0.49 -11.81 18.20
C ALA A 79 1.00 -12.17 18.12
N ARG A 80 1.85 -11.48 18.86
CA ARG A 80 3.30 -11.73 18.92
C ARG A 80 3.65 -13.09 19.55
N ILE A 81 2.92 -13.50 20.58
CA ILE A 81 3.04 -14.85 21.17
C ILE A 81 2.65 -15.90 20.12
N ALA A 82 1.58 -15.67 19.37
CA ALA A 82 1.18 -16.56 18.28
C ALA A 82 2.22 -16.62 17.14
N LEU A 83 2.89 -15.51 16.84
CA LEU A 83 4.02 -15.47 15.89
C LEU A 83 5.23 -16.26 16.41
N ALA A 84 5.55 -16.16 17.70
CA ALA A 84 6.67 -16.86 18.30
C ALA A 84 6.51 -18.39 18.29
N GLY A 85 5.28 -18.90 18.16
CA GLY A 85 5.01 -20.32 17.96
C GLY A 85 5.36 -20.85 16.56
N ASP A 86 5.66 -19.96 15.61
CA ASP A 86 6.05 -20.30 14.24
C ASP A 86 7.59 -20.31 14.08
N ASP A 87 8.10 -21.16 13.19
CA ASP A 87 9.54 -21.25 12.87
C ASP A 87 9.92 -20.35 11.68
N SER A 88 8.94 -19.75 11.02
CA SER A 88 9.18 -18.80 9.94
C SER A 88 9.57 -17.41 10.45
N ILE A 89 10.26 -16.65 9.59
CA ILE A 89 10.51 -15.23 9.85
C ILE A 89 9.18 -14.49 9.76
N ALA A 90 8.81 -13.83 10.85
CA ALA A 90 7.64 -12.99 10.97
C ALA A 90 8.01 -11.50 11.00
N MET A 91 7.02 -10.66 10.69
CA MET A 91 7.16 -9.21 10.79
C MET A 91 6.20 -8.66 11.85
N THR A 92 6.69 -7.75 12.69
CA THR A 92 5.82 -6.97 13.57
C THR A 92 5.97 -5.49 13.30
N ILE A 93 4.84 -4.79 13.28
CA ILE A 93 4.79 -3.35 13.00
C ILE A 93 4.04 -2.67 14.13
N ASP A 94 4.73 -1.79 14.83
CA ASP A 94 4.16 -0.90 15.84
C ASP A 94 4.06 0.51 15.24
N PHE A 95 2.84 0.93 14.93
CA PHE A 95 2.54 2.27 14.39
C PHE A 95 2.55 3.36 15.45
N GLN A 96 2.42 3.01 16.73
CA GLN A 96 2.49 3.96 17.83
C GLN A 96 3.95 4.35 18.09
N ASP A 97 4.83 3.36 18.18
CA ASP A 97 6.27 3.58 18.41
C ASP A 97 7.06 3.86 17.12
N SER A 98 6.41 3.74 15.96
CA SER A 98 7.00 3.86 14.64
C SER A 98 8.14 2.87 14.36
N ILE A 99 7.96 1.62 14.79
CA ILE A 99 8.98 0.57 14.72
C ILE A 99 8.48 -0.62 13.89
N ILE A 100 9.35 -1.15 13.04
CA ILE A 100 9.15 -2.42 12.33
C ILE A 100 10.26 -3.38 12.74
N ARG A 101 9.87 -4.63 13.00
CA ARG A 101 10.78 -5.70 13.41
C ARG A 101 10.60 -6.91 12.52
N LEU A 102 11.72 -7.56 12.22
CA LEU A 102 11.73 -8.95 11.79
C LEU A 102 12.07 -9.80 12.99
N GLU A 103 11.28 -10.83 13.23
CA GLU A 103 11.47 -11.73 14.35
C GLU A 103 11.29 -13.19 13.94
N THR A 104 11.92 -14.10 14.67
CA THR A 104 11.73 -15.55 14.54
C THR A 104 11.68 -16.13 15.94
N LYS A 105 10.69 -16.98 16.23
CA LYS A 105 10.50 -17.57 17.57
C LYS A 105 10.56 -16.56 18.72
N GLY A 106 10.03 -15.34 18.49
CA GLY A 106 10.04 -14.22 19.45
C GLY A 106 11.36 -13.47 19.60
N VAL A 107 12.43 -13.87 18.90
CA VAL A 107 13.73 -13.19 18.87
C VAL A 107 13.75 -12.15 17.76
N VAL A 108 14.05 -10.89 18.10
CA VAL A 108 14.17 -9.80 17.14
C VAL A 108 15.50 -9.93 16.37
N LEU A 109 15.40 -10.14 15.06
CA LEU A 109 16.54 -10.24 14.15
C LEU A 109 16.99 -8.87 13.65
N ARG A 110 16.02 -7.99 13.39
CA ARG A 110 16.26 -6.64 12.87
C ARG A 110 15.15 -5.72 13.31
N GLU A 111 15.51 -4.49 13.69
CA GLU A 111 14.59 -3.44 14.08
C GLU A 111 14.93 -2.16 13.31
N VAL A 112 13.89 -1.50 12.78
CA VAL A 112 14.04 -0.23 12.05
C VAL A 112 12.92 0.72 12.45
N LYS A 113 13.27 2.00 12.64
CA LYS A 113 12.31 3.09 12.81
C LYS A 113 11.91 3.66 11.47
N PHE A 114 10.62 3.90 11.27
CA PHE A 114 10.12 4.57 10.08
C PHE A 114 9.75 6.03 10.39
N GLY A 115 9.87 6.89 9.38
CA GLY A 115 9.72 8.34 9.58
C GLY A 115 8.29 8.84 9.42
N LYS A 116 7.57 8.31 8.43
CA LYS A 116 6.21 8.73 8.11
C LYS A 116 5.32 7.52 7.93
N VAL A 117 4.05 7.66 8.33
CA VAL A 117 3.01 6.66 8.10
C VAL A 117 1.73 7.33 7.57
N GLU A 118 1.09 6.69 6.61
CA GLU A 118 -0.25 7.05 6.13
C GLU A 118 -1.19 5.89 6.43
N ILE A 119 -2.09 6.09 7.40
CA ILE A 119 -3.00 5.06 7.89
C ILE A 119 -4.41 5.36 7.38
N SER A 120 -5.05 4.37 6.75
CA SER A 120 -6.46 4.47 6.37
C SER A 120 -7.36 4.85 7.55
N ARG A 121 -8.39 5.65 7.26
CA ARG A 121 -9.45 6.01 8.21
C ARG A 121 -10.16 4.79 8.81
N PHE A 122 -10.14 3.66 8.11
CA PHE A 122 -10.69 2.39 8.58
C PHE A 122 -10.12 2.00 9.94
N PHE A 123 -8.80 2.00 10.11
CA PHE A 123 -8.13 1.58 11.34
C PHE A 123 -8.43 2.50 12.52
N LYS A 124 -8.65 3.79 12.25
CA LYS A 124 -9.02 4.79 13.27
C LYS A 124 -10.47 4.68 13.73
N ALA A 125 -11.33 4.03 12.94
CA ALA A 125 -12.77 3.93 13.19
C ALA A 125 -13.19 2.61 13.88
N LEU A 126 -12.23 1.73 14.20
CA LEU A 126 -12.51 0.46 14.85
C LEU A 126 -12.85 0.63 16.33
N LYS A 127 -13.87 -0.10 16.78
CA LYS A 127 -14.24 -0.18 18.20
C LYS A 127 -13.30 -1.13 18.95
N PRO A 128 -13.18 -0.97 20.28
CA PRO A 128 -12.26 -1.74 21.08
C PRO A 128 -12.33 -3.25 20.93
N LEU A 129 -13.52 -3.81 21.08
CA LEU A 129 -13.69 -5.26 21.00
C LEU A 129 -13.40 -5.79 19.58
N SER A 130 -13.82 -5.05 18.54
CA SER A 130 -13.61 -5.44 17.14
C SER A 130 -12.14 -5.37 16.73
N TYR A 131 -11.41 -4.39 17.25
CA TYR A 131 -9.97 -4.30 17.09
C TYR A 131 -9.27 -5.50 17.73
N ALA A 132 -9.61 -5.82 18.98
CA ALA A 132 -9.02 -6.95 19.67
C ALA A 132 -9.29 -8.28 18.94
N ALA A 133 -10.52 -8.49 18.46
CA ALA A 133 -10.86 -9.67 17.68
C ALA A 133 -10.07 -9.77 16.37
N LEU A 134 -9.74 -8.65 15.73
CA LEU A 134 -9.05 -8.60 14.45
C LEU A 134 -7.52 -8.70 14.58
N PHE A 135 -6.94 -7.98 15.55
CA PHE A 135 -5.48 -7.83 15.69
C PHE A 135 -4.85 -8.74 16.75
N SER A 136 -5.63 -9.51 17.51
CA SER A 136 -5.10 -10.53 18.45
C SER A 136 -4.43 -11.72 17.74
N LYS A 137 -4.65 -11.89 16.44
CA LYS A 137 -4.06 -12.95 15.64
C LYS A 137 -3.15 -12.35 14.56
N PRO A 138 -2.02 -13.02 14.25
CA PRO A 138 -1.19 -12.60 13.13
C PRO A 138 -1.89 -12.89 11.81
N PHE A 139 -1.70 -11.99 10.85
CA PHE A 139 -2.19 -12.14 9.48
C PHE A 139 -1.20 -12.96 8.65
N MET A 140 -1.70 -13.77 7.73
CA MET A 140 -0.88 -14.45 6.74
C MET A 140 -0.69 -13.54 5.52
N ILE A 141 0.52 -13.54 4.98
CA ILE A 141 0.78 -12.86 3.71
C ILE A 141 0.26 -13.73 2.59
N THR A 142 -0.67 -13.20 1.79
CA THR A 142 -1.25 -13.87 0.62
C THR A 142 -0.50 -13.53 -0.65
N GLU A 143 -0.06 -12.28 -0.77
CA GLU A 143 0.63 -11.78 -1.95
C GLU A 143 1.71 -10.76 -1.57
N ILE A 144 2.82 -10.81 -2.29
CA ILE A 144 3.95 -9.90 -2.14
C ILE A 144 4.33 -9.39 -3.52
N GLU A 145 4.19 -8.09 -3.73
CA GLU A 145 4.58 -7.42 -4.97
C GLU A 145 5.57 -6.30 -4.69
N GLY A 146 6.47 -6.02 -5.63
CA GLY A 146 7.38 -4.89 -5.50
C GLY A 146 7.99 -4.45 -6.82
N SER A 147 8.57 -3.24 -6.81
CA SER A 147 9.30 -2.65 -7.93
C SER A 147 10.59 -3.40 -8.26
N ILE A 148 11.11 -4.16 -7.29
CA ILE A 148 12.33 -4.97 -7.42
C ILE A 148 12.04 -6.47 -7.38
N VAL A 149 12.91 -7.24 -8.02
CA VAL A 149 12.88 -8.71 -7.92
C VAL A 149 13.26 -9.14 -6.50
N LYS A 150 12.44 -10.00 -5.91
CA LYS A 150 12.63 -10.52 -4.55
C LYS A 150 13.94 -11.31 -4.44
N GLU A 151 14.14 -12.27 -5.33
CA GLU A 151 15.34 -13.09 -5.37
C GLU A 151 16.08 -12.85 -6.70
N PRO A 152 17.14 -12.02 -6.72
CA PRO A 152 17.88 -11.77 -7.95
C PRO A 152 18.69 -13.02 -8.33
N ILE A 153 18.25 -13.73 -9.37
CA ILE A 153 18.97 -14.89 -9.90
C ILE A 153 20.10 -14.39 -10.81
N GLN A 154 21.35 -14.67 -10.43
CA GLN A 154 22.51 -14.44 -11.28
C GLN A 154 22.86 -15.73 -12.02
N VAL A 155 22.53 -15.80 -13.31
CA VAL A 155 22.95 -16.93 -14.15
C VAL A 155 24.40 -16.72 -14.54
N LYS A 156 25.32 -17.45 -13.89
CA LYS A 156 26.74 -17.45 -14.26
C LYS A 156 27.01 -18.57 -15.24
N LYS A 157 27.63 -18.25 -16.38
CA LYS A 157 28.18 -19.24 -17.30
C LYS A 157 29.55 -19.66 -16.76
N ALA A 158 29.77 -20.96 -16.62
CA ALA A 158 31.08 -21.46 -16.20
C ALA A 158 32.15 -21.02 -17.22
N PRO A 159 33.25 -20.39 -16.77
CA PRO A 159 34.36 -20.04 -17.65
C PRO A 159 34.98 -21.31 -18.20
N ARG A 160 35.34 -21.31 -19.49
CA ARG A 160 35.99 -22.47 -20.13
C ARG A 160 37.49 -22.47 -19.88
N ASP A 161 38.06 -21.31 -19.56
CA ASP A 161 39.50 -21.14 -19.42
C ASP A 161 39.87 -20.17 -18.28
N SER A 162 41.09 -20.30 -17.78
CA SER A 162 41.66 -19.50 -16.67
C SER A 162 41.80 -18.01 -17.00
N THR A 163 41.98 -17.67 -18.27
CA THR A 163 42.04 -16.30 -18.79
C THR A 163 40.66 -15.66 -18.87
N GLU A 164 39.62 -16.42 -19.21
CA GLU A 164 38.21 -15.99 -19.15
C GLU A 164 37.72 -15.82 -17.70
N ALA A 165 38.26 -16.60 -16.75
CA ALA A 165 37.94 -16.47 -15.33
C ALA A 165 38.40 -15.13 -14.73
N ALA A 166 39.55 -14.61 -15.17
CA ALA A 166 40.05 -13.30 -14.74
C ALA A 166 39.25 -12.12 -15.31
N GLN A 167 38.61 -12.30 -16.47
CA GLN A 167 37.75 -11.28 -17.09
C GLN A 167 36.30 -11.32 -16.58
N ASN A 168 35.87 -12.41 -15.95
CA ASN A 168 34.54 -12.59 -15.37
C ASN A 168 34.39 -11.99 -13.96
N ILE A 169 35.26 -11.04 -13.58
CA ILE A 169 35.12 -10.27 -12.34
C ILE A 169 33.93 -9.33 -12.53
N THR A 170 32.79 -9.75 -12.00
CA THR A 170 31.55 -8.97 -12.04
C THR A 170 31.75 -7.75 -11.15
N THR A 171 31.97 -6.58 -11.76
CA THR A 171 31.81 -5.32 -11.06
C THR A 171 30.33 -5.19 -10.71
N VAL A 172 30.01 -5.32 -9.43
CA VAL A 172 28.67 -5.02 -8.94
C VAL A 172 28.47 -3.52 -9.17
N ASP A 173 27.66 -3.17 -10.16
CA ASP A 173 27.34 -1.78 -10.46
C ASP A 173 26.55 -1.19 -9.28
N THR A 174 27.25 -0.58 -8.33
CA THR A 174 26.66 0.11 -7.18
C THR A 174 26.10 1.49 -7.52
N SER A 175 26.22 1.94 -8.78
CA SER A 175 25.80 3.29 -9.20
C SER A 175 24.30 3.40 -9.46
N ARG A 176 23.60 2.28 -9.69
CA ARG A 176 22.15 2.25 -9.91
C ARG A 176 21.41 2.10 -8.59
N VAL A 177 21.00 3.24 -8.02
CA VAL A 177 20.06 3.27 -6.89
C VAL A 177 18.65 3.13 -7.46
N GLU A 178 18.16 1.90 -7.57
CA GLU A 178 16.75 1.64 -7.92
C GLU A 178 15.84 2.07 -6.77
N PHE A 179 14.75 2.78 -7.08
CA PHE A 179 13.77 3.15 -6.08
C PHE A 179 12.95 1.91 -5.66
N VAL A 180 12.88 1.67 -4.36
CA VAL A 180 12.26 0.45 -3.83
C VAL A 180 10.89 0.76 -3.23
N GLU A 181 9.86 0.13 -3.79
CA GLU A 181 8.49 0.13 -3.27
C GLU A 181 7.93 -1.28 -3.36
N TRP A 182 7.26 -1.75 -2.30
CA TRP A 182 6.65 -3.06 -2.28
C TRP A 182 5.45 -3.09 -1.35
N HIS A 183 4.58 -4.07 -1.56
CA HIS A 183 3.29 -4.20 -0.92
C HIS A 183 3.06 -5.63 -0.48
N LEU A 184 2.44 -5.78 0.68
CA LEU A 184 1.96 -7.04 1.23
C LEU A 184 0.45 -7.00 1.24
N GLN A 185 -0.17 -8.06 0.73
CA GLN A 185 -1.57 -8.32 0.99
C GLN A 185 -1.68 -9.31 2.16
N LEU A 186 -2.45 -8.93 3.18
CA LEU A 186 -2.63 -9.67 4.42
C LEU A 186 -4.04 -10.28 4.44
N ASP A 187 -4.12 -11.60 4.53
CA ASP A 187 -5.35 -12.41 4.50
C ASP A 187 -6.32 -12.01 3.37
N SER A 188 -5.82 -11.46 2.26
CA SER A 188 -6.60 -10.84 1.18
C SER A 188 -7.50 -9.65 1.58
N VAL A 189 -7.37 -9.13 2.81
CA VAL A 189 -8.22 -8.07 3.37
C VAL A 189 -7.49 -6.74 3.48
N PHE A 190 -6.25 -6.75 3.98
CA PHE A 190 -5.48 -5.52 4.24
C PHE A 190 -4.28 -5.44 3.31
N VAL A 191 -3.86 -4.21 3.07
CA VAL A 191 -2.67 -3.93 2.27
C VAL A 191 -1.69 -3.11 3.09
N VAL A 192 -0.45 -3.59 3.20
CA VAL A 192 0.64 -2.87 3.85
C VAL A 192 1.68 -2.54 2.81
N SER A 193 1.91 -1.25 2.63
CA SER A 193 2.72 -0.66 1.57
C SER A 193 3.98 -0.07 2.16
N PHE A 194 5.12 -0.37 1.56
CA PHE A 194 6.44 0.05 2.03
C PHE A 194 7.09 0.88 0.94
N VAL A 195 7.38 2.14 1.26
CA VAL A 195 7.90 3.13 0.31
C VAL A 195 9.23 3.65 0.82
N GLN A 196 10.22 3.76 -0.08
CA GLN A 196 11.48 4.41 0.26
C GLN A 196 11.28 5.90 0.60
N SER A 197 11.77 6.32 1.76
CA SER A 197 11.67 7.71 2.25
C SER A 197 12.57 8.68 1.48
N GLU A 198 13.75 8.20 1.07
CA GLU A 198 14.75 8.96 0.34
C GLU A 198 14.36 9.05 -1.14
N ARG A 199 13.68 10.14 -1.50
CA ARG A 199 13.42 10.44 -2.90
C ARG A 199 14.50 11.36 -3.43
N SER A 200 15.30 10.88 -4.38
CA SER A 200 16.15 11.78 -5.17
C SER A 200 15.23 12.63 -6.04
N PHE A 201 15.04 13.90 -5.67
CA PHE A 201 14.30 14.85 -6.47
C PHE A 201 15.08 15.10 -7.78
N GLY A 202 14.56 14.63 -8.92
CA GLY A 202 15.11 14.96 -10.24
C GLY A 202 15.13 13.82 -11.27
N GLN A 203 15.00 12.56 -10.86
CA GLN A 203 14.97 11.42 -11.80
C GLN A 203 13.60 10.74 -11.81
N ILE A 204 12.99 10.66 -13.00
CA ILE A 204 11.76 9.90 -13.22
C ILE A 204 12.15 8.43 -13.34
N ASP A 205 11.87 7.66 -12.29
CA ASP A 205 12.07 6.22 -12.31
C ASP A 205 10.90 5.52 -13.02
N TRP A 206 11.06 5.32 -14.34
CA TRP A 206 10.06 4.69 -15.21
C TRP A 206 9.60 3.30 -14.72
N PRO A 207 10.49 2.38 -14.28
CA PRO A 207 10.10 1.15 -13.61
C PRO A 207 9.11 1.35 -12.47
N THR A 208 9.41 2.25 -11.53
CA THR A 208 8.53 2.57 -10.40
C THR A 208 7.20 3.18 -10.85
N LEU A 209 7.23 4.09 -11.83
CA LEU A 209 6.01 4.69 -12.35
C LEU A 209 5.12 3.65 -13.03
N LYS A 210 5.71 2.77 -13.85
CA LYS A 210 5.01 1.67 -14.51
C LYS A 210 4.41 0.73 -13.48
N TYR A 211 5.18 0.38 -12.44
CA TYR A 211 4.71 -0.46 -11.33
C TYR A 211 3.48 0.13 -10.62
N ARG A 212 3.54 1.41 -10.24
CA ARG A 212 2.40 2.11 -9.61
C ARG A 212 1.18 2.15 -10.53
N LEU A 213 1.40 2.38 -11.82
CA LEU A 213 0.32 2.46 -12.79
C LEU A 213 -0.31 1.08 -13.02
N SER A 214 0.49 0.02 -13.18
CA SER A 214 -0.03 -1.33 -13.38
C SER A 214 -0.83 -1.81 -12.17
N ARG A 215 -0.33 -1.56 -10.95
CA ARG A 215 -1.01 -1.90 -9.71
C ARG A 215 -2.36 -1.18 -9.57
N ASN A 216 -2.35 0.13 -9.78
CA ASN A 216 -3.56 0.94 -9.58
C ASN A 216 -4.56 0.80 -10.74
N TYR A 217 -4.13 0.37 -11.94
CA TYR A 217 -5.00 0.29 -13.11
C TYR A 217 -6.18 -0.66 -12.91
N GLN A 218 -5.95 -1.86 -12.34
CA GLN A 218 -7.02 -2.82 -12.09
C GLN A 218 -8.03 -2.27 -11.08
N THR A 219 -7.54 -1.80 -9.92
CA THR A 219 -8.38 -1.17 -8.89
C THR A 219 -9.17 0.02 -9.43
N PHE A 220 -8.55 0.86 -10.25
CA PHE A 220 -9.20 2.04 -10.85
C PHE A 220 -10.24 1.65 -11.91
N ALA A 221 -9.95 0.64 -12.73
CA ALA A 221 -10.88 0.12 -13.73
C ALA A 221 -12.11 -0.54 -13.07
N GLU A 222 -11.89 -1.33 -12.02
CA GLU A 222 -12.97 -1.95 -11.24
C GLU A 222 -13.81 -0.90 -10.52
N THR A 223 -13.17 0.06 -9.85
CA THR A 223 -13.87 1.16 -9.18
C THR A 223 -14.71 1.96 -10.16
N ASN A 224 -14.16 2.34 -11.32
CA ASN A 224 -14.92 3.05 -12.33
C ASN A 224 -16.07 2.21 -12.91
N ARG A 225 -15.84 0.91 -13.13
CA ARG A 225 -16.89 -0.01 -13.59
C ARG A 225 -18.03 -0.11 -12.58
N ASP A 226 -17.72 -0.17 -11.29
CA ASP A 226 -18.71 -0.23 -10.22
C ASP A 226 -19.47 1.09 -10.09
N LEU A 227 -18.77 2.23 -10.15
CA LEU A 227 -19.40 3.55 -10.13
C LEU A 227 -20.34 3.77 -11.33
N LEU A 228 -19.93 3.37 -12.54
CA LEU A 228 -20.78 3.40 -13.73
C LEU A 228 -22.00 2.47 -13.62
N ARG A 229 -21.90 1.40 -12.82
CA ARG A 229 -23.00 0.47 -12.52
C ARG A 229 -23.78 0.86 -11.25
N PHE A 230 -23.52 2.03 -10.67
CA PHE A 230 -24.10 2.49 -9.41
C PHE A 230 -23.94 1.49 -8.25
N ARG A 231 -22.84 0.73 -8.26
CA ARG A 231 -22.45 -0.17 -7.18
C ARG A 231 -21.39 0.51 -6.32
N LEU A 232 -21.42 0.19 -5.03
CA LEU A 232 -20.38 0.62 -4.09
C LEU A 232 -19.08 -0.13 -4.43
N PRO A 233 -17.96 0.59 -4.63
CA PRO A 233 -16.68 -0.05 -4.93
C PRO A 233 -16.19 -0.87 -3.73
N ALA A 234 -15.46 -1.95 -4.02
CA ALA A 234 -14.78 -2.72 -3.00
C ALA A 234 -13.68 -1.87 -2.34
N TYR A 235 -13.71 -1.76 -1.01
CA TYR A 235 -12.74 -0.98 -0.26
C TYR A 235 -11.74 -1.90 0.45
N GLN A 236 -10.46 -1.75 0.10
CA GLN A 236 -9.35 -2.44 0.77
C GLN A 236 -8.63 -1.44 1.69
N PRO A 237 -8.59 -1.65 3.01
CA PRO A 237 -7.86 -0.78 3.91
C PRO A 237 -6.34 -0.92 3.68
N GLU A 238 -5.70 0.21 3.40
CA GLU A 238 -4.26 0.29 3.13
C GLU A 238 -3.54 1.09 4.23
N VAL A 239 -2.31 0.69 4.53
CA VAL A 239 -1.37 1.42 5.38
C VAL A 239 -0.05 1.58 4.64
N THR A 240 0.47 2.80 4.54
CA THR A 240 1.73 3.09 3.86
C THR A 240 2.79 3.55 4.84
N LEU A 241 3.93 2.88 4.83
CA LEU A 241 5.10 3.10 5.68
C LEU A 241 6.25 3.66 4.85
N PHE A 242 6.94 4.69 5.38
CA PHE A 242 8.09 5.29 4.72
C PHE A 242 9.39 4.94 5.46
N ILE A 243 10.25 4.16 4.82
CA ILE A 243 11.45 3.53 5.40
C ILE A 243 12.70 3.87 4.57
N PRO A 244 13.91 3.95 5.18
CA PRO A 244 15.15 4.11 4.42
C PRO A 244 15.37 3.01 3.36
N GLY A 245 15.88 3.38 2.18
CA GLY A 245 15.89 2.47 1.01
C GLY A 245 16.67 1.17 1.21
N LYS A 246 17.80 1.23 1.92
CA LYS A 246 18.60 0.03 2.25
C LYS A 246 17.81 -0.96 3.11
N GLU A 247 17.04 -0.44 4.05
CA GLU A 247 16.20 -1.24 4.94
C GLU A 247 15.01 -1.80 4.17
N THR A 248 14.33 -0.97 3.35
CA THR A 248 13.21 -1.39 2.50
C THR A 248 13.55 -2.61 1.65
N LYS A 249 14.74 -2.63 1.03
CA LYS A 249 15.23 -3.75 0.24
C LYS A 249 15.56 -4.99 1.10
N SER A 250 16.15 -4.78 2.27
CA SER A 250 16.50 -5.89 3.17
C SER A 250 15.24 -6.60 3.69
N PHE A 251 14.21 -5.85 4.09
CA PHE A 251 12.96 -6.41 4.62
C PHE A 251 12.19 -7.18 3.54
N TYR A 252 12.09 -6.62 2.33
CA TYR A 252 11.44 -7.27 1.21
C TYR A 252 12.03 -8.65 0.88
N ARG A 253 13.36 -8.77 0.96
CA ARG A 253 14.09 -10.01 0.66
C ARG A 253 14.09 -11.01 1.81
N ALA A 254 14.06 -10.53 3.05
CA ALA A 254 14.09 -11.38 4.24
C ALA A 254 12.73 -12.05 4.52
N LEU A 255 11.63 -11.44 4.08
CA LEU A 255 10.29 -11.93 4.39
C LEU A 255 9.90 -13.12 3.49
N PRO A 256 9.50 -14.27 4.04
CA PRO A 256 9.03 -15.39 3.23
C PRO A 256 7.71 -15.07 2.52
N PRO A 257 7.40 -15.69 1.35
CA PRO A 257 6.15 -15.46 0.63
C PRO A 257 4.88 -15.66 1.48
N ASN A 258 4.86 -16.71 2.31
CA ASN A 258 3.75 -17.05 3.21
C ASN A 258 4.07 -16.67 4.66
N GLY A 259 4.83 -15.60 4.87
CA GLY A 259 5.16 -15.12 6.22
C GLY A 259 3.94 -14.62 6.97
N LYS A 260 4.11 -14.38 8.26
CA LYS A 260 3.07 -13.82 9.11
C LYS A 260 3.42 -12.42 9.59
N VAL A 261 2.40 -11.59 9.76
CA VAL A 261 2.55 -10.18 10.15
C VAL A 261 1.62 -9.85 11.32
N ALA A 262 2.13 -9.20 12.36
CA ALA A 262 1.32 -8.60 13.41
C ALA A 262 1.42 -7.07 13.37
N LEU A 263 0.29 -6.41 13.61
CA LEU A 263 0.13 -4.97 13.47
C LEU A 263 -0.42 -4.38 14.78
N LYS A 264 0.10 -3.21 15.19
CA LYS A 264 -0.43 -2.41 16.31
C LYS A 264 -0.61 -0.96 15.88
N PHE A 265 -1.83 -0.43 16.01
CA PHE A 265 -2.23 0.94 15.63
C PHE A 265 -2.46 1.85 16.82
#